data_AF-A0A3D4HGV5-F1
#
_entry.id   AF-A0A3D4HGV5-F1
#
_cell.length_a   1.000
_cell.length_b   1.000
_cell.length_c   1.000
_cell.angle_alpha   90.00
_cell.angle_beta   90.00
_cell.angle_gamma   90.00
#
_symmetry.space_group_name_H-M   'P 1'
#
loop_
_entity.id
_entity.type
_entity.pdbx_description
1 polymer ?
#
loop_
_entity_poly.entity_id
_entity_poly.type
_entity_poly.pdbx_seq_one_letter_code
_entity_poly.pdbx_strand_id
1 'polypeptide(L)'
;PWVVGDEERLIKILLLGMSGPIEVKGESYNGNMPTVGMWSDREIAAVLTFVRYSWGNEASPIAEEKVTEVRASLGDRKTPWTPDELLKFHPM
;
A
#
# COMPACT_ATOMS: atom_id res chain seq x y z
N PRO A 1 -8.09 3.79 -8.50
CA PRO A 1 -7.28 2.61 -8.89
C PRO A 1 -6.27 2.23 -7.79
N TRP A 2 -5.80 0.97 -7.73
CA TRP A 2 -4.94 0.50 -6.62
C TRP A 2 -3.64 1.29 -6.42
N VAL A 3 -2.95 1.70 -7.50
CA VAL A 3 -1.64 2.35 -7.41
C VAL A 3 -1.73 3.88 -7.34
N VAL A 4 -2.48 4.48 -8.26
CA VAL A 4 -2.58 5.95 -8.41
C VAL A 4 -3.66 6.59 -7.54
N GLY A 5 -4.48 5.80 -6.86
CA GLY A 5 -5.49 6.31 -5.93
C GLY A 5 -4.87 6.75 -4.61
N ASP A 6 -5.62 6.55 -3.53
CA ASP A 6 -5.21 6.86 -2.17
C ASP A 6 -3.84 6.23 -1.83
N GLU A 7 -2.87 7.07 -1.50
CA GLU A 7 -1.50 6.68 -1.20
C GLU A 7 -1.38 5.89 0.12
N GLU A 8 -2.23 6.14 1.11
CA GLU A 8 -2.22 5.41 2.37
C GLU A 8 -2.49 3.93 2.16
N ARG A 9 -3.28 3.59 1.15
CA ARG A 9 -3.58 2.20 0.80
C ARG A 9 -2.30 1.44 0.45
N LEU A 10 -1.46 2.02 -0.41
CA LEU A 10 -0.18 1.41 -0.79
C LEU A 10 0.77 1.33 0.40
N ILE A 11 0.81 2.39 1.22
CA ILE A 11 1.66 2.43 2.41
C ILE A 11 1.24 1.31 3.39
N LYS A 12 -0.06 1.16 3.66
CA LYS A 12 -0.61 0.11 4.51
C LYS A 12 -0.30 -1.30 3.99
N ILE A 13 -0.39 -1.51 2.67
CA ILE A 13 -0.02 -2.78 2.02
C ILE A 13 1.47 -3.07 2.26
N LEU A 14 2.37 -2.10 2.05
CA LEU A 14 3.81 -2.33 2.20
C LEU A 14 4.19 -2.60 3.67
N LEU A 15 3.56 -1.88 4.61
CA LEU A 15 3.86 -1.98 6.03
C LEU A 15 3.39 -3.30 6.68
N LEU A 16 2.25 -3.85 6.26
CA LEU A 16 1.69 -5.06 6.90
C LEU A 16 1.49 -6.25 5.97
N GLY A 17 1.71 -6.06 4.67
CA GLY A 17 1.37 -7.05 3.66
C GLY A 17 -0.12 -7.08 3.35
N MET A 18 -0.50 -7.93 2.40
CA MET A 18 -1.88 -8.13 1.99
C MET A 18 -2.10 -9.59 1.58
N SER A 19 -3.24 -10.15 1.97
CA SER A 19 -3.63 -11.52 1.66
C SER A 19 -5.10 -11.60 1.28
N GLY A 20 -5.41 -12.49 0.34
CA GLY A 20 -6.79 -12.79 -0.07
C GLY A 20 -7.09 -12.37 -1.51
N PRO A 21 -8.35 -12.58 -1.95
CA PRO A 21 -8.75 -12.34 -3.33
C PRO A 21 -8.83 -10.85 -3.64
N ILE A 22 -8.18 -10.42 -4.73
CA ILE A 22 -8.16 -9.06 -5.24
C ILE A 22 -8.42 -9.07 -6.75
N GLU A 23 -9.17 -8.09 -7.23
CA GLU A 23 -9.31 -7.82 -8.66
C GLU A 23 -8.50 -6.59 -9.06
N VAL A 24 -7.68 -6.73 -10.10
CA VAL A 24 -6.86 -5.65 -10.66
C VAL A 24 -7.03 -5.65 -12.17
N LYS A 25 -7.65 -4.59 -12.71
CA LYS A 25 -7.89 -4.41 -14.16
C LYS A 25 -8.63 -5.59 -14.80
N GLY A 26 -9.62 -6.17 -14.10
CA GLY A 26 -10.42 -7.30 -14.60
C GLY A 26 -9.80 -8.68 -14.36
N GLU A 27 -8.56 -8.73 -13.86
CA GLU A 27 -7.88 -9.99 -13.54
C GLU A 27 -7.97 -10.27 -12.04
N SER A 28 -8.27 -11.53 -11.70
CA SER A 28 -8.38 -12.00 -10.32
C SER A 28 -7.07 -12.59 -9.84
N TYR A 29 -6.62 -12.16 -8.66
CA TYR A 29 -5.45 -12.69 -7.97
C TYR A 29 -5.86 -13.16 -6.58
N ASN A 30 -5.28 -14.25 -6.11
CA ASN A 30 -5.44 -14.70 -4.72
C ASN A 30 -4.08 -15.18 -4.22
N GLY A 31 -3.36 -14.29 -3.56
CA GLY A 31 -1.99 -14.52 -3.10
C GLY A 31 -1.74 -13.89 -1.75
N ASN A 32 -0.52 -14.14 -1.26
CA ASN A 32 -0.04 -13.59 0.01
C ASN A 32 1.19 -12.74 -0.26
N MET A 33 1.05 -11.43 -0.08
CA MET A 33 2.16 -10.49 -0.06
C MET A 33 2.63 -10.32 1.40
N PRO A 34 3.85 -10.78 1.75
CA PRO A 34 4.40 -10.56 3.09
C PRO A 34 4.66 -9.07 3.34
N THR A 35 4.70 -8.71 4.62
CA THR A 35 5.10 -7.36 5.05
C THR A 35 6.55 -7.06 4.67
N VAL A 36 6.83 -5.80 4.34
CA VAL A 36 8.19 -5.23 4.29
C VAL A 36 8.35 -4.08 5.29
N GLY A 37 7.54 -4.08 6.35
CA GLY A 37 7.53 -3.05 7.39
C GLY A 37 8.84 -2.94 8.19
N MET A 38 9.81 -3.83 7.98
CA MET A 38 11.17 -3.72 8.51
C MET A 38 12.01 -2.63 7.81
N TRP A 39 11.60 -2.17 6.63
CA TRP A 39 12.27 -1.08 5.92
C TRP A 39 12.00 0.26 6.59
N SER A 40 12.91 1.21 6.36
CA SER A 40 12.74 2.59 6.79
C SER A 40 11.60 3.28 6.04
N ASP A 41 11.04 4.33 6.66
CA ASP A 41 9.97 5.13 6.04
C ASP A 41 10.42 5.75 4.72
N ARG A 42 11.68 6.17 4.66
CA ARG A 42 12.32 6.69 3.45
C ARG A 42 12.36 5.66 2.31
N GLU A 43 12.75 4.41 2.60
CA GLU A 43 12.81 3.35 1.58
C GLU A 43 11.42 3.02 1.04
N ILE A 44 10.43 2.94 1.93
CA ILE A 44 9.02 2.72 1.56
C ILE A 44 8.51 3.88 0.70
N ALA A 45 8.75 5.13 1.11
CA ALA A 45 8.36 6.31 0.35
C ALA A 45 9.00 6.32 -1.05
N ALA A 46 10.29 6.01 -1.14
CA ALA A 46 11.04 5.97 -2.39
C ALA A 46 10.50 4.90 -3.36
N VAL A 47 10.29 3.67 -2.90
CA VAL A 47 9.80 2.59 -3.78
C VAL A 47 8.35 2.84 -4.22
N LEU A 48 7.48 3.32 -3.32
CA LEU A 48 6.10 3.61 -3.69
C LEU A 48 6.00 4.80 -4.66
N THR A 49 6.84 5.82 -4.47
CA THR A 49 6.97 6.94 -5.43
C THR A 49 7.40 6.42 -6.80
N PHE A 50 8.43 5.55 -6.84
CA PHE A 50 8.87 4.94 -8.09
C PHE A 50 7.74 4.17 -8.76
N VAL A 51 6.96 3.37 -8.01
CA VAL A 51 5.81 2.62 -8.55
C VAL A 51 4.70 3.55 -9.08
N ARG A 52 4.41 4.65 -8.37
CA ARG A 52 3.39 5.65 -8.72
C ARG A 52 3.74 6.51 -9.93
N TYR A 53 5.01 6.55 -10.33
CA TYR A 53 5.49 7.32 -11.47
C TYR A 53 6.01 6.45 -12.64
N SER A 54 6.14 5.14 -12.42
CA SER A 54 6.64 4.20 -13.44
C SER A 54 5.51 3.51 -14.20
N TRP A 55 5.86 2.87 -15.32
CA TRP A 55 4.96 2.03 -16.12
C TRP A 55 3.67 2.73 -16.60
N GLY A 56 3.78 4.03 -16.89
CA GLY A 56 2.65 4.85 -17.35
C GLY A 56 1.71 5.30 -16.22
N ASN A 57 2.07 5.09 -14.96
CA ASN A 57 1.41 5.75 -13.84
C ASN A 57 1.90 7.20 -13.75
N GLU A 58 0.99 8.11 -13.42
CA GLU A 58 1.30 9.51 -13.15
C GLU A 58 0.53 9.93 -11.90
N ALA A 59 1.18 9.84 -10.75
CA ALA A 59 0.62 10.26 -9.46
C ALA A 59 1.68 10.96 -8.61
N SER A 60 1.21 11.76 -7.66
CA SER A 60 2.07 12.48 -6.72
C SER A 60 3.01 11.53 -5.96
N PRO A 61 4.24 11.97 -5.67
CA PRO A 61 5.19 11.21 -4.85
C PRO A 61 4.64 11.02 -3.44
N ILE A 62 5.07 9.94 -2.78
CA ILE A 62 4.78 9.71 -1.37
C ILE A 62 5.90 10.35 -0.54
N ALA A 63 5.52 11.22 0.38
CA ALA A 63 6.43 11.82 1.34
C ALA A 63 6.83 10.83 2.45
N GLU A 64 8.06 10.94 2.96
CA GLU A 64 8.54 10.11 4.07
C GLU A 64 7.67 10.30 5.32
N GLU A 65 7.29 11.55 5.61
CA GLU A 65 6.44 11.92 6.74
C GLU A 65 5.07 11.24 6.68
N LYS A 66 4.55 11.04 5.46
CA LYS A 66 3.28 10.34 5.27
C LYS A 66 3.39 8.87 5.64
N VAL A 67 4.52 8.23 5.32
CA VAL A 67 4.77 6.85 5.72
C VAL A 67 4.88 6.74 7.24
N THR A 68 5.58 7.68 7.89
CA THR A 68 5.68 7.74 9.34
C THR A 68 4.32 7.91 10.01
N GLU A 69 3.47 8.82 9.50
CA GLU A 69 2.11 9.03 9.99
C GLU A 69 1.28 7.74 9.88
N VAL A 70 1.27 7.12 8.69
CA VAL A 70 0.51 5.89 8.47
C VAL A 70 1.03 4.76 9.36
N ARG A 71 2.35 4.60 9.50
CA ARG A 71 2.95 3.59 10.38
C ARG A 71 2.52 3.78 11.83
N ALA A 72 2.53 5.01 12.32
CA ALA A 72 2.05 5.32 13.68
C ALA A 72 0.56 5.00 13.86
N SER A 73 -0.25 5.23 12.82
CA SER A 73 -1.70 4.94 12.85
C SER A 73 -2.04 3.44 12.96
N LEU A 74 -1.10 2.53 12.69
CA LEU A 74 -1.32 1.08 12.73
C LEU A 74 -1.41 0.52 14.16
N GLY A 75 -0.89 1.24 15.15
CA GLY A 75 -0.82 0.77 16.55
C GLY A 75 -0.17 -0.62 16.65
N ASP A 76 -0.84 -1.53 17.36
CA ASP A 76 -0.35 -2.91 17.58
C ASP A 76 -0.73 -3.91 16.48
N ARG A 77 -1.31 -3.46 15.36
CA ARG A 77 -1.69 -4.37 14.28
C ARG A 77 -0.45 -5.04 13.68
N LYS A 78 -0.49 -6.38 13.60
CA LYS A 78 0.55 -7.22 12.97
C LYS A 78 0.03 -8.10 11.85
N THR A 79 -1.29 -8.09 11.62
CA THR A 79 -1.94 -8.94 10.63
C THR A 79 -1.94 -8.27 9.26
N PRO A 80 -1.71 -9.03 8.17
CA PRO A 80 -1.87 -8.55 6.81
C PRO A 80 -3.27 -7.99 6.56
N TRP A 81 -3.39 -7.11 5.58
CA TRP A 81 -4.69 -6.58 5.15
C TRP A 81 -5.42 -7.56 4.24
N THR A 82 -6.74 -7.47 4.21
CA THR A 82 -7.52 -7.97 3.08
C THR A 82 -7.83 -6.83 2.12
N PRO A 83 -8.01 -7.10 0.81
CA PRO A 83 -8.45 -6.10 -0.15
C PRO A 83 -9.74 -5.39 0.27
N ASP A 84 -10.73 -6.14 0.76
CA ASP A 84 -12.01 -5.59 1.22
C ASP A 84 -11.86 -4.66 2.44
N GLU A 85 -10.98 -5.00 3.39
CA GLU A 85 -10.67 -4.11 4.51
C GLU A 85 -10.10 -2.78 4.02
N LEU A 86 -9.11 -2.83 3.13
CA LEU A 86 -8.47 -1.63 2.59
C LEU A 86 -9.45 -0.78 1.79
N LEU A 87 -10.36 -1.39 1.02
CA LEU A 87 -11.36 -0.66 0.24
C LEU A 87 -12.42 0.03 1.10
N LYS A 88 -12.71 -0.49 2.30
CA LYS A 88 -13.59 0.19 3.25
C LYS A 88 -12.98 1.48 3.80
N PHE A 89 -11.66 1.48 4.04
CA PHE A 89 -10.93 2.67 4.51
C PHE A 89 -10.56 3.62 3.37
N HIS A 90 -10.22 3.06 2.20
CA HIS A 90 -9.70 3.77 1.03
C HIS A 90 -10.42 3.29 -0.24
N PRO A 91 -11.62 3.84 -0.55
CA PRO A 91 -12.37 3.49 -1.75
C PRO A 91 -11.58 3.73 -3.06
N MET A 92 -11.98 3.06 -4.16
CA MET A 92 -11.28 3.05 -5.45
C MET A 92 -11.29 4.36 -6.23
#